data_AF-A0A6B0WKH3-F1
#
_entry.id   AF-A0A6B0WKH3-F1
#
_cell.length_a   1.000
_cell.length_b   1.000
_cell.length_c   1.000
_cell.angle_alpha   90.00
_cell.angle_beta   90.00
_cell.angle_gamma   90.00
#
_symmetry.space_group_name_H-M   'P 1'
#
loop_
_entity.id
_entity.type
_entity.pdbx_description
1 polymer ?
#
loop_
_entity_poly.entity_id
_entity_poly.type
_entity_poly.pdbx_seq_one_letter_code
_entity_poly.pdbx_strand_id
1 'polypeptide(L)'
;MLLFVAANVAKSIYVDFLWFDSVDYAGNFQRVLTARAMLFVIGTAITLVVLGFNIWLARRLAPEGLEESFIEDVDPDAIRRVVSVVMIAMTLFLSIIFGAVAAGSWETVLSWWYAVEFGVDDPAFNRDVSFYMFDLPALHLFQGWVLSLLVVSGLGAGSVYALTYSLQRFELQIPRGMRIHISVLVGLILLVIAVGTYLSAFDLATSRLGIVTGATYTDINARLPARYAMVALGAFAGLATIANALLSGSWRIPAFTIGLWVVDGIVGGFIYPSFVQSFQVDPNELEREELYIDRNIDMTRLAWGLSEIEVTTFPAEAAVTEEEITANEATLSNIRLLDARPTRDTFVQIQSIRPLYTFEDVDVDRYSIDGQ
;
A
#
# COMPACT_ATOMS: atom_id res chain seq x y z
N MET A 1 8.37 -36.24 -7.22
CA MET A 1 8.25 -34.93 -6.51
C MET A 1 6.89 -34.29 -6.73
N LEU A 2 6.46 -33.99 -7.97
CA LEU A 2 5.17 -33.35 -8.25
C LEU A 2 3.94 -34.12 -7.70
N LEU A 3 3.93 -35.45 -7.86
CA LEU A 3 2.89 -36.31 -7.28
C LEU A 3 2.81 -36.23 -5.75
N PHE A 4 3.95 -36.08 -5.07
CA PHE A 4 4.00 -35.95 -3.61
C PHE A 4 3.45 -34.58 -3.15
N VAL A 5 3.79 -33.51 -3.88
CA VAL A 5 3.24 -32.18 -3.63
C VAL A 5 1.72 -32.19 -3.86
N ALA A 6 1.26 -32.74 -4.98
CA ALA A 6 -0.16 -32.84 -5.31
C ALA A 6 -0.93 -33.65 -4.25
N ALA A 7 -0.37 -34.77 -3.78
CA ALA A 7 -0.98 -35.59 -2.73
C ALA A 7 -1.08 -34.84 -1.39
N ASN A 8 -0.06 -34.08 -1.00
CA ASN A 8 -0.10 -33.27 0.22
C ASN A 8 -1.15 -32.14 0.13
N VAL A 9 -1.23 -31.47 -1.01
CA VAL A 9 -2.24 -30.42 -1.25
C VAL A 9 -3.65 -31.02 -1.21
N ALA A 10 -3.87 -32.15 -1.90
CA ALA A 10 -5.16 -32.83 -1.90
C ALA A 10 -5.56 -33.30 -0.49
N LYS A 11 -4.61 -33.83 0.29
CA LYS A 11 -4.83 -34.20 1.69
C LYS A 11 -5.26 -32.99 2.52
N SER A 12 -4.57 -31.86 2.40
CA SER A 12 -4.92 -30.63 3.14
C SER A 12 -6.34 -30.18 2.81
N ILE A 13 -6.66 -30.05 1.51
CA ILE A 13 -7.98 -29.64 1.04
C ILE A 13 -9.08 -30.58 1.55
N TYR A 14 -8.81 -31.90 1.57
CA TYR A 14 -9.76 -32.88 2.05
C TYR A 14 -9.99 -32.79 3.57
N VAL A 15 -8.93 -32.59 4.35
CA VAL A 15 -9.04 -32.40 5.80
C VAL A 15 -9.81 -31.11 6.12
N ASP A 16 -9.51 -30.02 5.42
CA ASP A 16 -10.23 -28.75 5.58
C ASP A 16 -11.70 -28.91 5.19
N PHE A 17 -11.99 -29.60 4.09
CA PHE A 17 -13.37 -29.90 3.67
C PHE A 17 -14.14 -30.65 4.76
N LEU A 18 -13.56 -31.72 5.33
CA LEU A 18 -14.19 -32.47 6.43
C LEU A 18 -14.44 -31.62 7.67
N TRP A 19 -13.51 -30.69 7.98
CA TRP A 19 -13.70 -29.76 9.08
C TRP A 19 -14.86 -28.81 8.81
N PHE A 20 -14.93 -28.19 7.63
CA PHE A 20 -16.03 -27.29 7.26
C PHE A 20 -17.38 -28.00 7.17
N ASP A 21 -17.40 -29.26 6.74
CA ASP A 21 -18.60 -30.10 6.74
C ASP A 21 -19.11 -30.38 8.16
N SER A 22 -18.19 -30.61 9.12
CA SER A 22 -18.57 -30.86 10.53
C SER A 22 -19.26 -29.68 11.22
N VAL A 23 -19.20 -28.48 10.64
CA VAL A 23 -19.81 -27.25 11.16
C VAL A 23 -20.88 -26.68 10.21
N ASP A 24 -21.40 -27.49 9.27
CA ASP A 24 -22.43 -27.09 8.27
C ASP A 24 -22.01 -25.95 7.32
N TYR A 25 -20.71 -25.70 7.15
CA TYR A 25 -20.15 -24.66 6.28
C TYR A 25 -19.50 -25.21 5.00
N ALA A 26 -19.77 -26.47 4.62
CA ALA A 26 -19.22 -27.10 3.40
C ALA A 26 -19.47 -26.26 2.14
N GLY A 27 -20.64 -25.64 2.01
CA GLY A 27 -20.97 -24.76 0.87
C GLY A 27 -20.08 -23.51 0.80
N ASN A 28 -19.71 -22.94 1.94
CA ASN A 28 -18.80 -21.78 1.99
C ASN A 28 -17.39 -22.19 1.55
N PHE A 29 -16.91 -23.34 2.03
CA PHE A 29 -15.61 -23.87 1.62
C PHE A 29 -15.55 -24.13 0.10
N GLN A 30 -16.61 -24.69 -0.49
CA GLN A 30 -16.69 -24.89 -1.94
C GLN A 30 -16.61 -23.57 -2.72
N ARG A 31 -17.25 -22.49 -2.23
CA ARG A 31 -17.15 -21.15 -2.84
C ARG A 31 -15.72 -20.62 -2.78
N VAL A 32 -15.05 -20.75 -1.63
CA VAL A 32 -13.65 -20.34 -1.46
C VAL A 32 -12.73 -21.12 -2.40
N LEU A 33 -12.86 -22.45 -2.44
CA LEU A 33 -12.02 -23.30 -3.28
C LEU A 33 -12.25 -23.01 -4.78
N THR A 34 -13.51 -22.82 -5.18
CA THR A 34 -13.86 -22.47 -6.56
C THR A 34 -13.29 -21.10 -6.95
N ALA A 35 -13.41 -20.10 -6.08
CA ALA A 35 -12.84 -18.77 -6.33
C ALA A 35 -11.30 -18.83 -6.48
N ARG A 36 -10.61 -19.53 -5.57
CA ARG A 36 -9.16 -19.73 -5.66
C ARG A 36 -8.76 -20.44 -6.95
N ALA A 37 -9.46 -21.50 -7.33
CA ALA A 37 -9.19 -22.24 -8.56
C ALA A 37 -9.44 -21.40 -9.81
N MET A 38 -10.54 -20.63 -9.85
CA MET A 38 -10.85 -19.73 -10.96
C MET A 38 -9.78 -18.64 -11.11
N LEU A 39 -9.42 -17.98 -10.01
CA LEU A 39 -8.38 -16.94 -10.01
C LEU A 39 -7.01 -17.48 -10.40
N PHE A 40 -6.67 -18.70 -9.96
CA PHE A 40 -5.45 -19.38 -10.38
C PHE A 40 -5.43 -19.58 -11.90
N VAL A 41 -6.49 -20.18 -12.46
CA VAL A 41 -6.57 -20.50 -13.89
C VAL A 41 -6.59 -19.22 -14.73
N ILE A 42 -7.39 -18.23 -14.35
CA ILE A 42 -7.49 -16.95 -15.07
C ILE A 42 -6.17 -16.19 -14.99
N GLY A 43 -5.58 -16.06 -13.80
CA GLY A 43 -4.30 -15.38 -13.61
C GLY A 43 -3.18 -16.04 -14.41
N THR A 44 -3.05 -17.37 -14.33
CA THR A 44 -2.06 -18.11 -15.13
C THR A 44 -2.30 -17.96 -16.62
N ALA A 45 -3.54 -18.05 -17.10
CA ALA A 45 -3.85 -17.90 -18.51
C ALA A 45 -3.52 -16.51 -19.04
N ILE A 46 -3.93 -15.45 -18.32
CA ILE A 46 -3.64 -14.06 -18.71
C ILE A 46 -2.13 -13.82 -18.73
N THR A 47 -1.40 -14.23 -17.67
CA THR A 47 0.06 -14.07 -17.63
C THR A 47 0.74 -14.84 -18.75
N LEU A 48 0.32 -16.09 -19.02
CA LEU A 48 0.90 -16.90 -20.09
C LEU A 48 0.73 -16.24 -21.46
N VAL A 49 -0.46 -15.69 -21.73
CA VAL A 49 -0.74 -14.98 -22.99
C VAL A 49 0.09 -13.70 -23.08
N VAL A 50 0.06 -12.84 -22.06
CA VAL A 50 0.73 -11.54 -22.11
C VAL A 50 2.25 -11.69 -22.11
N LEU A 51 2.81 -12.45 -21.16
CA LEU A 51 4.25 -12.65 -21.05
C LEU A 51 4.78 -13.43 -22.26
N GLY A 52 4.08 -14.50 -22.65
CA GLY A 52 4.44 -15.31 -23.82
C GLY A 52 4.40 -14.50 -25.12
N PHE A 53 3.39 -13.65 -25.30
CA PHE A 53 3.31 -12.74 -26.44
C PHE A 53 4.47 -11.74 -26.46
N ASN A 54 4.80 -11.10 -25.34
CA ASN A 54 5.91 -10.15 -25.26
C ASN A 54 7.26 -10.82 -25.54
N ILE A 55 7.50 -12.03 -25.01
CA ILE A 55 8.73 -12.79 -25.29
C ILE A 55 8.79 -13.22 -26.75
N TRP A 56 7.70 -13.71 -27.31
CA TRP A 56 7.61 -14.07 -28.73
C TRP A 56 7.87 -12.87 -29.64
N LEU A 57 7.24 -11.73 -29.34
CA LEU A 57 7.42 -10.49 -30.08
C LEU A 57 8.85 -9.98 -29.96
N ALA A 58 9.45 -10.05 -28.77
CA ALA A 58 10.85 -9.69 -28.55
C ALA A 58 11.79 -10.52 -29.41
N ARG A 59 11.59 -11.85 -29.49
CA ARG A 59 12.39 -12.73 -30.36
C ARG A 59 12.24 -12.40 -31.83
N ARG A 60 11.02 -12.07 -32.27
CA ARG A 60 10.75 -11.73 -33.67
C ARG A 60 11.35 -10.39 -34.07
N LEU A 61 11.47 -9.45 -33.14
CA LEU A 61 12.01 -8.11 -33.37
C LEU A 61 13.52 -8.01 -33.08
N ALA A 62 14.11 -9.05 -32.49
CA ALA A 62 15.54 -9.13 -32.25
C ALA A 62 16.29 -9.30 -33.59
N PRO A 63 17.42 -8.61 -33.80
CA PRO A 63 18.19 -8.75 -35.03
C PRO A 63 18.72 -10.19 -35.21
N GLU A 64 18.75 -10.67 -36.46
CA GLU A 64 19.36 -11.94 -36.84
C GLU A 64 20.89 -11.84 -36.63
N GLY A 65 21.38 -12.32 -35.49
CA GLY A 65 22.77 -12.10 -35.07
C GLY A 65 23.51 -13.33 -34.56
N LEU A 66 22.88 -14.50 -34.60
CA LEU A 66 23.48 -15.74 -34.09
C LEU A 66 24.37 -16.46 -35.12
N GLU A 67 24.48 -15.94 -36.35
CA GLU A 67 25.28 -16.56 -37.41
C GLU A 67 26.79 -16.23 -37.31
N GLU A 68 27.17 -15.20 -36.55
CA GLU A 68 28.57 -14.88 -36.23
C GLU A 68 28.80 -14.96 -34.71
N SER A 69 28.68 -16.15 -34.12
CA SER A 69 29.04 -16.33 -32.72
C SER A 69 30.56 -16.14 -32.53
N PHE A 70 30.95 -15.20 -31.65
CA PHE A 70 32.35 -14.97 -31.27
C PHE A 70 33.04 -16.14 -30.57
N ILE A 71 32.27 -17.15 -30.14
CA ILE A 71 32.78 -18.34 -29.49
C ILE A 71 32.98 -19.38 -30.61
N GLU A 72 34.24 -19.58 -30.99
CA GLU A 72 34.68 -20.40 -32.12
C GLU A 72 34.29 -21.90 -32.00
N ASP A 73 33.84 -22.34 -30.81
CA ASP A 73 33.63 -23.75 -30.46
C ASP A 73 32.20 -24.14 -30.01
N VAL A 74 31.19 -23.27 -30.16
CA VAL A 74 29.81 -23.60 -29.73
C VAL A 74 28.82 -23.53 -30.88
N ASP A 75 28.09 -24.63 -31.09
CA ASP A 75 26.99 -24.71 -32.07
C ASP A 75 25.89 -23.67 -31.75
N PRO A 76 25.69 -22.65 -32.63
CA PRO A 76 24.67 -21.61 -32.42
C PRO A 76 23.25 -22.17 -32.31
N ASP A 77 22.97 -23.33 -32.93
CA ASP A 77 21.65 -23.96 -32.86
C ASP A 77 21.40 -24.63 -31.51
N ALA A 78 22.45 -25.14 -30.86
CA ALA A 78 22.36 -25.64 -29.50
C ALA A 78 22.04 -24.51 -28.51
N ILE A 79 22.69 -23.35 -28.63
CA ILE A 79 22.41 -22.15 -27.81
C ILE A 79 20.95 -21.71 -28.02
N ARG A 80 20.48 -21.59 -29.27
CA ARG A 80 19.10 -21.22 -29.60
C ARG A 80 18.08 -22.15 -28.95
N ARG A 81 18.34 -23.46 -28.98
CA ARG A 81 17.47 -24.47 -28.38
C ARG A 81 17.42 -24.33 -26.86
N VAL A 82 18.57 -24.19 -26.20
CA VAL A 82 18.64 -24.02 -24.74
C VAL A 82 17.92 -22.73 -24.31
N VAL A 83 18.20 -21.59 -24.95
CA VAL A 83 17.51 -20.32 -24.66
C VAL A 83 16.00 -20.44 -24.91
N SER A 84 15.60 -21.16 -25.95
CA SER A 84 14.19 -21.44 -26.25
C SER A 84 13.50 -22.21 -25.13
N VAL A 85 14.10 -23.31 -24.69
CA VAL A 85 13.58 -24.14 -23.60
C VAL A 85 13.55 -23.36 -22.28
N VAL A 86 14.62 -22.64 -21.95
CA VAL A 86 14.72 -21.85 -20.71
C VAL A 86 13.64 -20.77 -20.66
N MET A 87 13.41 -20.02 -21.75
CA MET A 87 12.38 -18.98 -21.74
C MET A 87 10.96 -19.55 -21.71
N ILE A 88 10.69 -20.67 -22.38
CA ILE A 88 9.39 -21.35 -22.29
C ILE A 88 9.16 -21.83 -20.86
N ALA A 89 10.16 -22.50 -20.26
CA ALA A 89 10.10 -22.95 -18.88
C ALA A 89 9.89 -21.77 -17.90
N MET A 90 10.61 -20.67 -18.10
CA MET A 90 10.48 -19.45 -17.28
C MET A 90 9.11 -18.80 -17.46
N THR A 91 8.58 -18.75 -18.68
CA THR A 91 7.23 -18.21 -18.96
C THR A 91 6.17 -19.03 -18.24
N LEU A 92 6.23 -20.36 -18.36
CA LEU A 92 5.29 -21.27 -17.68
C LEU A 92 5.41 -21.13 -16.15
N PHE A 93 6.64 -21.10 -15.64
CA PHE A 93 6.91 -20.96 -14.21
C PHE A 93 6.36 -19.65 -13.65
N LEU A 94 6.67 -18.51 -14.28
CA LEU A 94 6.17 -17.21 -13.87
C LEU A 94 4.65 -17.10 -14.01
N SER A 95 4.06 -17.73 -15.04
CA SER A 95 2.59 -17.76 -15.20
C SER A 95 1.90 -18.51 -14.07
N ILE A 96 2.50 -19.60 -13.59
CA ILE A 96 1.99 -20.33 -12.41
C ILE A 96 2.12 -19.47 -11.15
N ILE A 97 3.23 -18.74 -10.97
CA ILE A 97 3.41 -17.83 -9.83
C ILE A 97 2.34 -16.74 -9.83
N PHE A 98 2.12 -16.06 -10.96
CA PHE A 98 1.11 -15.00 -11.06
C PHE A 98 -0.32 -15.52 -10.83
N GLY A 99 -0.62 -16.74 -11.29
CA GLY A 99 -1.88 -17.41 -10.96
C GLY A 99 -2.00 -17.73 -9.47
N ALA A 100 -0.92 -18.21 -8.84
CA ALA A 100 -0.92 -18.48 -7.39
C ALA A 100 -1.10 -17.20 -6.57
N VAL A 101 -0.47 -16.08 -6.97
CA VAL A 101 -0.69 -14.76 -6.34
C VAL A 101 -2.15 -14.34 -6.49
N ALA A 102 -2.73 -14.43 -7.70
CA ALA A 102 -4.14 -14.11 -7.93
C ALA A 102 -5.08 -14.97 -7.07
N ALA A 103 -4.80 -16.28 -6.96
CA ALA A 103 -5.57 -17.20 -6.12
C ALA A 103 -5.44 -16.87 -4.62
N GLY A 104 -4.28 -16.38 -4.18
CA GLY A 104 -4.06 -15.93 -2.80
C GLY A 104 -4.91 -14.72 -2.43
N SER A 105 -5.25 -13.87 -3.40
CA SER A 105 -6.05 -12.65 -3.21
C SER A 105 -7.57 -12.87 -3.29
N TRP A 106 -8.02 -14.12 -3.15
CA TRP A 106 -9.44 -14.50 -3.25
C TRP A 106 -10.35 -13.72 -2.29
N GLU A 107 -9.89 -13.39 -1.08
CA GLU A 107 -10.69 -12.64 -0.09
C GLU A 107 -11.04 -11.26 -0.61
N THR A 108 -10.04 -10.51 -1.10
CA THR A 108 -10.21 -9.17 -1.68
C THR A 108 -11.10 -9.20 -2.91
N VAL A 109 -10.96 -10.22 -3.78
CA VAL A 109 -11.80 -10.33 -4.98
C VAL A 109 -13.24 -10.67 -4.61
N LEU A 110 -13.46 -11.59 -3.66
CA LEU A 110 -14.82 -11.94 -3.24
C LEU A 110 -15.48 -10.80 -2.46
N SER A 111 -14.75 -10.08 -1.61
CA SER A 111 -15.30 -8.92 -0.89
C SER A 111 -15.70 -7.81 -1.83
N TRP A 112 -14.95 -7.60 -2.91
CA TRP A 112 -15.33 -6.69 -4.00
C TRP A 112 -16.53 -7.19 -4.81
N TRP A 113 -16.54 -8.47 -5.19
CA TRP A 113 -17.62 -9.03 -6.00
C TRP A 113 -18.98 -9.05 -5.29
N TYR A 114 -18.96 -9.22 -3.97
CA TYR A 114 -20.14 -9.22 -3.10
C TYR A 114 -20.20 -7.98 -2.20
N ALA A 115 -19.62 -6.86 -2.65
CA ALA A 115 -19.64 -5.61 -1.91
C ALA A 115 -21.09 -5.15 -1.63
N VAL A 116 -21.29 -4.56 -0.45
CA VAL A 116 -22.57 -4.00 -0.02
C VAL A 116 -22.32 -2.56 0.45
N GLU A 117 -23.21 -1.65 0.08
CA GLU A 117 -23.18 -0.25 0.51
C GLU A 117 -23.49 -0.13 2.00
N PHE A 118 -22.79 0.76 2.69
CA PHE A 118 -23.07 1.08 4.10
C PHE A 118 -24.13 2.16 4.24
N GLY A 119 -24.36 2.96 3.19
CA GLY A 119 -25.27 4.11 3.18
C GLY A 119 -24.70 5.33 3.90
N VAL A 120 -23.38 5.39 4.06
CA VAL A 120 -22.68 6.50 4.72
C VAL A 120 -21.49 6.91 3.87
N ASP A 121 -21.49 8.17 3.46
CA ASP A 121 -20.43 8.77 2.66
C ASP A 121 -19.30 9.33 3.53
N ASP A 122 -18.07 9.20 3.04
CA ASP A 122 -16.91 9.82 3.65
C ASP A 122 -16.92 11.35 3.42
N PRO A 123 -16.51 12.15 4.42
CA PRO A 123 -16.57 13.60 4.34
C PRO A 123 -15.48 14.24 3.46
N ALA A 124 -14.49 13.48 2.98
CA ALA A 124 -13.37 14.00 2.20
C ALA A 124 -13.60 13.88 0.68
N PHE A 125 -14.12 12.74 0.22
CA PHE A 125 -14.31 12.41 -1.19
C PHE A 125 -15.76 12.09 -1.56
N ASN A 126 -16.68 12.11 -0.60
CA ASN A 126 -18.11 11.82 -0.79
C ASN A 126 -18.33 10.46 -1.46
N ARG A 127 -17.64 9.44 -0.97
CA ARG A 127 -17.78 8.03 -1.37
C ARG A 127 -18.29 7.22 -0.20
N ASP A 128 -19.18 6.28 -0.48
CA ASP A 128 -19.64 5.33 0.53
C ASP A 128 -18.45 4.59 1.17
N VAL A 129 -18.56 4.29 2.46
CA VAL A 129 -17.54 3.52 3.20
C VAL A 129 -17.21 2.18 2.51
N SER A 130 -18.16 1.58 1.78
CA SER A 130 -17.96 0.36 0.99
C SER A 130 -16.82 0.50 -0.01
N PHE A 131 -16.61 1.70 -0.56
CA PHE A 131 -15.53 1.97 -1.49
C PHE A 131 -14.16 1.71 -0.86
N TYR A 132 -13.95 2.16 0.38
CA TYR A 132 -12.65 1.99 1.07
C TYR A 132 -12.46 0.58 1.62
N MET A 133 -13.55 -0.12 1.97
CA MET A 133 -13.49 -1.47 2.52
C MET A 133 -13.37 -2.56 1.44
N PHE A 134 -13.98 -2.36 0.27
CA PHE A 134 -14.12 -3.40 -0.74
C PHE A 134 -13.52 -3.00 -2.10
N ASP A 135 -13.93 -1.88 -2.67
CA ASP A 135 -13.53 -1.48 -4.03
C ASP A 135 -12.06 -1.07 -4.12
N LEU A 136 -11.62 -0.16 -3.25
CA LEU A 136 -10.27 0.41 -3.28
C LEU A 136 -9.17 -0.66 -3.08
N PRO A 137 -9.28 -1.60 -2.10
CA PRO A 137 -8.35 -2.73 -2.01
C PRO A 137 -8.31 -3.60 -3.27
N ALA A 138 -9.46 -3.85 -3.90
CA ALA A 138 -9.50 -4.62 -5.15
C ALA A 138 -8.91 -3.86 -6.33
N LEU A 139 -9.16 -2.56 -6.44
CA LEU A 139 -8.55 -1.70 -7.47
C LEU A 139 -7.02 -1.65 -7.32
N HIS A 140 -6.51 -1.53 -6.10
CA HIS A 140 -5.07 -1.63 -5.81
C HIS A 140 -4.51 -3.01 -6.16
N LEU A 141 -5.24 -4.08 -5.84
CA LEU A 141 -4.86 -5.45 -6.22
C LEU A 141 -4.75 -5.60 -7.75
N PHE A 142 -5.76 -5.18 -8.50
CA PHE A 142 -5.76 -5.28 -9.96
C PHE A 142 -4.65 -4.42 -10.59
N GLN A 143 -4.50 -3.17 -10.12
CA GLN A 143 -3.46 -2.26 -10.57
C GLN A 143 -2.07 -2.84 -10.31
N GLY A 144 -1.81 -3.33 -9.09
CA GLY A 144 -0.52 -3.91 -8.72
C GLY A 144 -0.20 -5.20 -9.48
N TRP A 145 -1.21 -6.06 -9.71
CA TRP A 145 -1.05 -7.28 -10.48
C TRP A 145 -0.72 -6.99 -11.95
N VAL A 146 -1.44 -6.05 -12.58
CA VAL A 146 -1.16 -5.61 -13.96
C VAL A 146 0.21 -4.93 -14.07
N LEU A 147 0.55 -4.05 -13.13
CA LEU A 147 1.87 -3.41 -13.08
C LEU A 147 2.99 -4.44 -13.00
N SER A 148 2.88 -5.41 -12.10
CA SER A 148 3.85 -6.50 -11.95
C SER A 148 3.99 -7.31 -13.24
N LEU A 149 2.88 -7.62 -13.90
CA LEU A 149 2.87 -8.36 -15.15
C LEU A 149 3.58 -7.59 -16.27
N LEU A 150 3.32 -6.29 -16.39
CA LEU A 150 3.99 -5.43 -17.39
C LEU A 150 5.48 -5.27 -17.10
N VAL A 151 5.88 -5.10 -15.83
CA VAL A 151 7.29 -5.00 -15.44
C VAL A 151 8.01 -6.31 -15.75
N VAL A 152 7.46 -7.46 -15.35
CA VAL A 152 8.04 -8.78 -15.66
C VAL A 152 8.09 -9.03 -17.17
N SER A 153 7.07 -8.61 -17.92
CA SER A 153 7.08 -8.70 -19.39
C SER A 153 8.14 -7.79 -20.02
N GLY A 154 8.32 -6.58 -19.49
CA GLY A 154 9.37 -5.65 -19.89
C GLY A 154 10.77 -6.19 -19.60
N LEU A 155 10.98 -6.75 -18.42
CA LEU A 155 12.23 -7.41 -18.06
C LEU A 155 12.48 -8.64 -18.95
N GLY A 156 11.47 -9.48 -19.18
CA GLY A 156 11.59 -10.65 -20.06
C GLY A 156 11.93 -10.27 -21.50
N ALA A 157 11.25 -9.29 -22.08
CA ALA A 157 11.56 -8.75 -23.41
C ALA A 157 12.95 -8.11 -23.45
N GLY A 158 13.29 -7.32 -22.42
CA GLY A 158 14.61 -6.70 -22.26
C GLY A 158 15.74 -7.73 -22.18
N SER A 159 15.54 -8.85 -21.46
CA SER A 159 16.50 -9.95 -21.40
C SER A 159 16.72 -10.60 -22.76
N VAL A 160 15.66 -10.79 -23.57
CA VAL A 160 15.82 -11.31 -24.96
C VAL A 160 16.67 -10.37 -25.79
N TYR A 161 16.41 -9.06 -25.71
CA TYR A 161 17.18 -8.07 -26.45
C TYR A 161 18.64 -8.00 -25.97
N ALA A 162 18.87 -7.97 -24.65
CA ALA A 162 20.20 -7.94 -24.06
C ALA A 162 21.03 -9.18 -24.45
N LEU A 163 20.43 -10.38 -24.40
CA LEU A 163 21.10 -11.62 -24.84
C LEU A 163 21.49 -11.57 -26.31
N THR A 164 20.65 -10.99 -27.17
CA THR A 164 20.95 -10.87 -28.60
C THR A 164 22.12 -9.91 -28.84
N TYR A 165 22.15 -8.75 -28.18
CA TYR A 165 23.24 -7.78 -28.33
C TYR A 165 24.55 -8.21 -27.66
N SER A 166 24.48 -8.95 -26.55
CA SER A 166 25.66 -9.53 -25.89
C SER A 166 26.46 -10.48 -26.81
N LEU A 167 25.82 -11.00 -27.86
CA LEU A 167 26.42 -11.90 -28.84
C LEU A 167 26.89 -11.16 -30.12
N GLN A 168 26.53 -9.89 -30.29
CA GLN A 168 26.98 -9.03 -31.41
C GLN A 168 28.14 -8.11 -30.96
N ARG A 169 28.92 -7.58 -31.90
CA ARG A 169 30.04 -6.63 -31.64
C ARG A 169 29.55 -5.24 -31.16
N PHE A 170 28.73 -5.15 -30.11
CA PHE A 170 28.30 -3.90 -29.44
C PHE A 170 27.98 -2.71 -30.38
N GLU A 171 27.48 -2.94 -31.60
CA GLU A 171 27.03 -1.85 -32.46
C GLU A 171 25.64 -1.43 -31.96
N LEU A 172 25.59 -0.31 -31.23
CA LEU A 172 24.41 0.22 -30.52
C LEU A 172 23.31 0.80 -31.45
N GLN A 173 23.08 0.20 -32.61
CA GLN A 173 21.98 0.57 -33.48
C GLN A 173 20.73 -0.21 -33.08
N ILE A 174 19.82 0.42 -32.32
CA ILE A 174 18.55 -0.19 -31.88
C ILE A 174 17.54 -0.15 -33.05
N PRO A 175 17.05 -1.31 -33.57
CA PRO A 175 16.03 -1.33 -34.61
C PRO A 175 14.75 -0.62 -34.18
N ARG A 176 14.05 -0.03 -35.15
CA ARG A 176 12.78 0.67 -34.92
C ARG A 176 11.76 -0.21 -34.18
N GLY A 177 11.65 -1.48 -34.54
CA GLY A 177 10.72 -2.43 -33.92
C GLY A 177 10.99 -2.64 -32.43
N MET A 178 12.25 -2.88 -32.06
CA MET A 178 12.67 -3.03 -30.67
C MET A 178 12.37 -1.77 -29.85
N ARG A 179 12.73 -0.60 -30.39
CA ARG A 179 12.45 0.69 -29.74
C ARG A 179 10.95 0.88 -29.49
N ILE A 180 10.10 0.63 -30.49
CA ILE A 180 8.65 0.73 -30.35
C ILE A 180 8.14 -0.22 -29.26
N HIS A 181 8.56 -1.48 -29.28
CA HIS A 181 8.11 -2.46 -28.30
C HIS A 181 8.46 -2.07 -26.86
N ILE A 182 9.72 -1.68 -26.61
CA ILE A 182 10.17 -1.23 -25.28
C ILE A 182 9.43 0.05 -24.87
N SER A 183 9.30 1.03 -25.76
CA SER A 183 8.60 2.27 -25.44
C SER A 183 7.11 2.06 -25.16
N VAL A 184 6.45 1.11 -25.84
CA VAL A 184 5.07 0.74 -25.54
C VAL A 184 4.97 0.13 -24.15
N LEU A 185 5.85 -0.81 -23.80
CA LEU A 185 5.86 -1.41 -22.46
C LEU A 185 6.12 -0.38 -21.36
N VAL A 186 7.13 0.47 -21.53
CA VAL A 186 7.44 1.55 -20.57
C VAL A 186 6.27 2.53 -20.46
N GLY A 187 5.66 2.91 -21.58
CA GLY A 187 4.51 3.80 -21.58
C GLY A 187 3.30 3.22 -20.86
N LEU A 188 2.99 1.93 -21.08
CA LEU A 188 1.92 1.23 -20.36
C LEU A 188 2.22 1.14 -18.86
N ILE A 189 3.47 0.87 -18.47
CA ILE A 189 3.89 0.87 -17.06
C ILE A 189 3.63 2.24 -16.42
N LEU A 190 4.03 3.33 -17.08
CA LEU A 190 3.80 4.69 -16.58
C LEU A 190 2.30 5.03 -16.45
N LEU A 191 1.47 4.58 -17.40
CA LEU A 191 0.02 4.74 -17.32
C LEU A 191 -0.58 3.98 -16.14
N VAL A 192 -0.15 2.75 -15.90
CA VAL A 192 -0.63 1.95 -14.75
C VAL A 192 -0.13 2.53 -13.43
N ILE A 193 1.09 3.11 -13.40
CA ILE A 193 1.57 3.86 -12.23
C ILE A 193 0.69 5.09 -12.00
N ALA A 194 0.34 5.86 -13.04
CA ALA A 194 -0.54 7.02 -12.91
C ALA A 194 -1.93 6.64 -12.38
N VAL A 195 -2.49 5.51 -12.84
CA VAL A 195 -3.73 4.95 -12.27
C VAL A 195 -3.54 4.62 -10.79
N GLY A 196 -2.44 3.98 -10.42
CA GLY A 196 -2.13 3.68 -9.01
C GLY A 196 -2.01 4.95 -8.15
N THR A 197 -1.34 6.00 -8.65
CA THR A 197 -1.24 7.29 -7.95
C THR A 197 -2.60 7.96 -7.76
N TYR A 198 -3.49 7.83 -8.75
CA TYR A 198 -4.87 8.30 -8.64
C TYR A 198 -5.65 7.53 -7.56
N LEU A 199 -5.55 6.19 -7.55
CA LEU A 199 -6.18 5.37 -6.51
C LEU A 199 -5.63 5.72 -5.12
N SER A 200 -4.32 5.96 -5.02
CA SER A 200 -3.70 6.34 -3.75
C SER A 200 -4.23 7.65 -3.18
N ALA A 201 -4.77 8.56 -4.00
CA ALA A 201 -5.43 9.77 -3.51
C ALA A 201 -6.51 9.46 -2.44
N PHE A 202 -7.27 8.38 -2.65
CA PHE A 202 -8.32 7.95 -1.73
C PHE A 202 -7.77 7.31 -0.44
N ASP A 203 -6.55 6.76 -0.46
CA ASP A 203 -5.90 6.21 0.75
C ASP A 203 -5.71 7.27 1.85
N LEU A 204 -5.76 8.57 1.50
CA LEU A 204 -5.70 9.67 2.47
C LEU A 204 -6.84 9.58 3.49
N ALA A 205 -8.04 9.14 3.06
CA ALA A 205 -9.20 9.03 3.95
C ALA A 205 -8.98 8.02 5.10
N THR A 206 -8.05 7.07 4.94
CA THR A 206 -7.72 6.04 5.93
C THR A 206 -6.27 6.13 6.43
N SER A 207 -5.59 7.24 6.16
CA SER A 207 -4.19 7.47 6.53
C SER A 207 -4.01 7.47 8.06
N ARG A 208 -2.89 6.92 8.55
CA ARG A 208 -2.52 6.94 9.97
C ARG A 208 -1.28 7.81 10.24
N LEU A 209 -0.88 8.63 9.28
CA LEU A 209 0.37 9.39 9.32
C LEU A 209 0.25 10.74 10.05
N GLY A 210 -0.97 11.24 10.26
CA GLY A 210 -1.23 12.53 10.90
C GLY A 210 -1.52 12.42 12.40
N ILE A 211 -1.95 13.55 12.98
CA ILE A 211 -2.41 13.65 14.37
C ILE A 211 -3.66 12.83 14.67
N VAL A 212 -4.45 12.54 13.63
CA VAL A 212 -5.66 11.71 13.67
C VAL A 212 -5.63 10.71 12.51
N THR A 213 -6.46 9.67 12.60
CA THR A 213 -6.65 8.75 11.47
C THR A 213 -7.57 9.40 10.43
N GLY A 214 -7.10 9.51 9.19
CA GLY A 214 -7.81 10.16 8.10
C GLY A 214 -7.01 11.31 7.49
N ALA A 215 -7.62 12.00 6.53
CA ALA A 215 -6.96 13.06 5.79
C ALA A 215 -6.91 14.34 6.63
N THR A 216 -5.71 14.88 6.86
CA THR A 216 -5.47 16.16 7.56
C THR A 216 -5.54 17.36 6.62
N TYR A 217 -5.37 18.58 7.15
CA TYR A 217 -5.30 19.81 6.36
C TYR A 217 -4.25 19.72 5.26
N THR A 218 -3.03 19.30 5.60
CA THR A 218 -1.93 19.17 4.64
C THR A 218 -2.22 18.10 3.59
N ASP A 219 -2.91 17.02 3.96
CA ASP A 219 -3.27 15.95 3.02
C ASP A 219 -4.26 16.45 1.96
N ILE A 220 -5.31 17.17 2.37
CA ILE A 220 -6.34 17.67 1.46
C ILE A 220 -5.88 18.88 0.65
N ASN A 221 -5.15 19.82 1.26
CA ASN A 221 -4.80 21.08 0.60
C ASN A 221 -3.45 21.05 -0.12
N ALA A 222 -2.56 20.13 0.23
CA ALA A 222 -1.23 20.04 -0.37
C ALA A 222 -0.99 18.70 -1.08
N ARG A 223 -1.15 17.57 -0.39
CA ARG A 223 -0.82 16.26 -0.98
C ARG A 223 -1.78 15.86 -2.09
N LEU A 224 -3.07 16.12 -1.92
CA LEU A 224 -4.08 15.74 -2.91
C LEU A 224 -3.90 16.49 -4.25
N PRO A 225 -3.75 17.83 -4.30
CA PRO A 225 -3.41 18.54 -5.53
C PRO A 225 -2.12 18.05 -6.18
N ALA A 226 -1.07 17.80 -5.37
CA ALA A 226 0.19 17.27 -5.87
C ALA A 226 0.04 15.88 -6.50
N ARG A 227 -0.77 14.99 -5.89
CA ARG A 227 -1.08 13.67 -6.48
C ARG A 227 -1.81 13.81 -7.81
N TYR A 228 -2.76 14.73 -7.95
CA TYR A 228 -3.43 14.96 -9.23
C TYR A 228 -2.48 15.51 -10.31
N ALA A 229 -1.55 16.40 -9.94
CA ALA A 229 -0.50 16.85 -10.86
C ALA A 229 0.38 15.68 -11.31
N MET A 230 0.78 14.82 -10.37
CA MET A 230 1.60 13.63 -10.64
C MET A 230 0.88 12.61 -11.53
N VAL A 231 -0.44 12.45 -11.36
CA VAL A 231 -1.28 11.63 -12.25
C VAL A 231 -1.28 12.19 -13.66
N ALA A 232 -1.53 13.49 -13.82
CA ALA A 232 -1.57 14.14 -15.13
C ALA A 232 -0.21 14.06 -15.85
N LEU A 233 0.88 14.34 -15.15
CA LEU A 233 2.24 14.25 -15.69
C LEU A 233 2.66 12.80 -15.99
N GLY A 234 2.28 11.85 -15.14
CA GLY A 234 2.55 10.43 -15.36
C GLY A 234 1.80 9.88 -16.58
N ALA A 235 0.52 10.25 -16.71
CA ALA A 235 -0.28 9.91 -17.88
C ALA A 235 0.29 10.54 -19.15
N PHE A 236 0.68 11.81 -19.09
CA PHE A 236 1.34 12.50 -20.19
C PHE A 236 2.67 11.83 -20.56
N ALA A 237 3.52 11.49 -19.59
CA ALA A 237 4.78 10.81 -19.83
C ALA A 237 4.59 9.44 -20.47
N GLY A 238 3.59 8.66 -20.02
CA GLY A 238 3.21 7.39 -20.61
C GLY A 238 2.78 7.53 -22.07
N LEU A 239 1.82 8.41 -22.35
CA LEU A 239 1.32 8.67 -23.70
C LEU A 239 2.40 9.23 -24.62
N ALA A 240 3.19 10.20 -24.15
CA ALA A 240 4.29 10.80 -24.90
C ALA A 240 5.36 9.75 -25.25
N THR A 241 5.66 8.83 -24.33
CA THR A 241 6.61 7.74 -24.59
C THR A 241 6.15 6.82 -25.71
N ILE A 242 4.86 6.44 -25.71
CA ILE A 242 4.25 5.60 -26.75
C ILE A 242 4.24 6.35 -28.09
N ALA A 243 3.70 7.58 -28.10
CA ALA A 243 3.55 8.38 -29.32
C ALA A 243 4.90 8.70 -29.97
N ASN A 244 5.90 9.09 -29.18
CA ASN A 244 7.23 9.41 -29.69
C ASN A 244 7.92 8.21 -30.35
N ALA A 245 7.70 7.00 -29.83
CA ALA A 245 8.27 5.79 -30.41
C ALA A 245 7.73 5.49 -31.81
N LEU A 246 6.45 5.84 -32.06
CA LEU A 246 5.80 5.71 -33.36
C LEU A 246 6.25 6.80 -34.35
N LEU A 247 6.44 8.03 -33.86
CA LEU A 247 6.66 9.24 -34.69
C LEU A 247 8.13 9.57 -34.94
N SER A 248 8.91 9.84 -33.88
CA SER A 248 10.17 10.60 -33.99
C SER A 248 11.40 9.81 -33.55
N GLY A 249 11.22 8.67 -32.87
CA GLY A 249 12.26 7.70 -32.59
C GLY A 249 13.43 8.15 -31.70
N SER A 250 13.42 9.39 -31.22
CA SER A 250 14.43 9.96 -30.33
C SER A 250 14.09 9.67 -28.87
N TRP A 251 15.07 9.35 -28.03
CA TRP A 251 14.85 9.13 -26.60
C TRP A 251 14.67 10.41 -25.78
N ARG A 252 14.87 11.59 -26.39
CA ARG A 252 14.85 12.89 -25.70
C ARG A 252 13.50 13.22 -25.08
N ILE A 253 12.40 13.03 -25.82
CA ILE A 253 11.05 13.35 -25.32
C ILE A 253 10.67 12.44 -24.15
N PRO A 254 10.75 11.09 -24.26
CA PRO A 254 10.49 10.20 -23.13
C PRO A 254 11.36 10.51 -21.90
N ALA A 255 12.66 10.72 -22.10
CA ALA A 255 13.58 11.04 -21.01
C ALA A 255 13.20 12.34 -20.30
N PHE A 256 12.84 13.37 -21.06
CA PHE A 256 12.39 14.64 -20.50
C PHE A 256 11.08 14.50 -19.72
N THR A 257 10.06 13.85 -20.29
CA THR A 257 8.75 13.71 -19.64
C THR A 257 8.81 12.83 -18.39
N ILE A 258 9.59 11.75 -18.42
CA ILE A 258 9.82 10.90 -17.25
C ILE A 258 10.60 11.68 -16.19
N GLY A 259 11.66 12.40 -16.58
CA GLY A 259 12.43 13.23 -15.65
C GLY A 259 11.56 14.29 -14.96
N LEU A 260 10.68 14.96 -15.72
CA LEU A 260 9.74 15.94 -15.18
C LEU A 260 8.76 15.29 -14.19
N TRP A 261 8.21 14.12 -14.52
CA TRP A 261 7.32 13.37 -13.64
C TRP A 261 8.01 12.93 -12.34
N VAL A 262 9.27 12.48 -12.40
CA VAL A 262 10.06 12.12 -11.21
C VAL A 262 10.30 13.35 -10.32
N VAL A 263 10.66 14.49 -10.91
CA VAL A 263 10.86 15.75 -10.18
C VAL A 263 9.56 16.18 -9.49
N ASP A 264 8.43 16.12 -10.20
CA ASP A 264 7.12 16.41 -9.63
C ASP A 264 6.77 15.47 -8.46
N GLY A 265 7.06 14.17 -8.58
CA GLY A 265 6.87 13.22 -7.48
C GLY A 265 7.68 13.58 -6.22
N ILE A 266 8.91 14.07 -6.37
CA ILE A 266 9.73 14.51 -5.23
C ILE A 266 9.20 15.83 -4.66
N VAL A 267 8.97 16.82 -5.52
CA VAL A 267 8.54 18.16 -5.11
C VAL A 267 7.13 18.12 -4.53
N GLY A 268 6.17 17.57 -5.25
CA GLY A 268 4.77 17.44 -4.85
C GLY A 268 4.53 16.41 -3.75
N GLY A 269 5.29 15.31 -3.72
CA GLY A 269 5.10 14.25 -2.73
C GLY A 269 5.71 14.56 -1.36
N PHE A 270 6.83 15.27 -1.32
CA PHE A 270 7.59 15.51 -0.09
C PHE A 270 7.79 16.99 0.22
N ILE A 271 8.36 17.77 -0.70
CA ILE A 271 8.80 19.15 -0.43
C ILE A 271 7.61 20.08 -0.16
N TYR A 272 6.63 20.08 -1.06
CA TYR A 272 5.48 20.97 -0.99
C TYR A 272 4.58 20.71 0.23
N PRO A 273 4.17 19.46 0.53
CA PRO A 273 3.41 19.17 1.75
C PRO A 273 4.16 19.53 3.02
N SER A 274 5.47 19.28 3.08
CA SER A 274 6.28 19.64 4.26
C SER A 274 6.33 21.14 4.47
N PHE A 275 6.42 21.93 3.38
CA PHE A 275 6.34 23.38 3.47
C PHE A 275 4.98 23.86 3.98
N VAL A 276 3.88 23.29 3.47
CA VAL A 276 2.54 23.63 3.96
C VAL A 276 2.39 23.29 5.44
N GLN A 277 2.85 22.11 5.85
CA GLN A 277 2.82 21.70 7.26
C GLN A 277 3.58 22.70 8.14
N SER A 278 4.87 22.93 7.88
CA SER A 278 5.72 23.73 8.76
C SER A 278 5.41 25.23 8.78
N PHE A 279 4.91 25.78 7.67
CA PHE A 279 4.68 27.23 7.57
C PHE A 279 3.21 27.65 7.68
N GLN A 280 2.24 26.74 7.46
CA GLN A 280 0.82 27.07 7.55
C GLN A 280 0.08 26.32 8.65
N VAL A 281 0.43 25.07 8.93
CA VAL A 281 -0.27 24.23 9.91
C VAL A 281 0.38 24.33 11.28
N ASP A 282 1.65 23.99 11.43
CA ASP A 282 2.34 23.96 12.73
C ASP A 282 2.21 25.27 13.54
N PRO A 283 2.24 26.49 12.93
CA PRO A 283 2.06 27.74 13.68
C PRO A 283 0.65 27.94 14.26
N ASN A 284 -0.38 27.29 13.69
CA ASN A 284 -1.77 27.44 14.09
C ASN A 284 -2.55 26.13 13.87
N GLU A 285 -2.05 25.06 14.47
CA GLU A 285 -2.50 23.70 14.18
C GLU A 285 -3.97 23.48 14.57
N LEU A 286 -4.39 24.02 15.72
CA LEU A 286 -5.77 23.87 16.21
C LEU A 286 -6.79 24.40 15.19
N GLU A 287 -6.63 25.64 14.70
CA GLU A 287 -7.57 26.22 13.74
C GLU A 287 -7.53 25.52 12.38
N ARG A 288 -6.34 25.05 11.96
CA ARG A 288 -6.18 24.38 10.66
C ARG A 288 -6.70 22.96 10.64
N GLU A 289 -6.58 22.24 11.75
CA GLU A 289 -6.92 20.83 11.84
C GLU A 289 -8.30 20.56 12.47
N GLU A 290 -8.95 21.56 13.09
CA GLU A 290 -10.26 21.42 13.76
C GLU A 290 -11.28 20.63 12.92
N LEU A 291 -11.50 21.04 11.67
CA LEU A 291 -12.43 20.36 10.76
C LEU A 291 -12.07 18.88 10.51
N TYR A 292 -10.78 18.56 10.42
CA TYR A 292 -10.33 17.21 10.10
C TYR A 292 -10.37 16.31 11.34
N ILE A 293 -10.10 16.89 12.52
CA ILE A 293 -10.29 16.24 13.82
C ILE A 293 -11.77 15.93 14.03
N ASP A 294 -12.68 16.89 13.79
CA ASP A 294 -14.12 16.68 13.91
C ASP A 294 -14.61 15.55 13.01
N ARG A 295 -14.18 15.53 11.74
CA ARG A 295 -14.48 14.43 10.82
C ARG A 295 -14.00 13.08 11.34
N ASN A 296 -12.80 13.01 11.91
CA ASN A 296 -12.30 11.78 12.51
C ASN A 296 -13.14 11.35 13.73
N ILE A 297 -13.49 12.29 14.60
CA ILE A 297 -14.33 12.04 15.79
C ILE A 297 -15.69 11.49 15.34
N ASP A 298 -16.35 12.15 14.38
CA ASP A 298 -17.67 11.75 13.89
C ASP A 298 -17.65 10.34 13.28
N MET A 299 -16.67 10.06 12.41
CA MET A 299 -16.54 8.74 11.78
C MET A 299 -16.15 7.65 12.79
N THR A 300 -15.35 7.98 13.81
CA THR A 300 -14.99 7.04 14.88
C THR A 300 -16.21 6.75 15.76
N ARG A 301 -16.97 7.77 16.14
CA ARG A 301 -18.20 7.61 16.91
C ARG A 301 -19.21 6.77 16.15
N LEU A 302 -19.36 7.00 14.85
CA LEU A 302 -20.20 6.18 13.98
C LEU A 302 -19.74 4.71 13.96
N ALA A 303 -18.46 4.47 13.68
CA ALA A 303 -17.91 3.12 13.56
C ALA A 303 -18.06 2.27 14.83
N TRP A 304 -17.94 2.91 16.00
CA TRP A 304 -18.08 2.25 17.30
C TRP A 304 -19.51 2.30 17.86
N GLY A 305 -20.47 2.91 17.16
CA GLY A 305 -21.85 3.06 17.66
C GLY A 305 -21.97 3.98 18.89
N LEU A 306 -21.07 4.95 19.04
CA LEU A 306 -21.01 5.87 20.19
C LEU A 306 -21.99 7.04 20.09
N SER A 307 -22.85 7.08 19.08
CA SER A 307 -23.94 8.05 18.98
C SER A 307 -25.09 7.75 19.97
N GLU A 308 -25.22 6.50 20.41
CA GLU A 308 -26.34 6.03 21.25
C GLU A 308 -25.89 5.66 22.67
N ILE A 309 -24.86 6.32 23.19
CA ILE A 309 -24.37 6.08 24.55
C ILE A 309 -24.99 7.06 25.55
N GLU A 310 -25.38 6.54 26.71
CA GLU A 310 -25.78 7.36 27.85
C GLU A 310 -24.51 7.83 28.57
N VAL A 311 -24.20 9.13 28.43
CA VAL A 311 -23.07 9.73 29.14
C VAL A 311 -23.49 10.03 30.58
N THR A 312 -23.11 9.17 31.51
CA THR A 312 -23.26 9.43 32.93
C THR A 312 -22.02 10.16 33.46
N THR A 313 -22.15 11.45 33.74
CA THR A 313 -21.10 12.19 34.45
C THR A 313 -21.06 11.67 35.88
N PHE A 314 -19.93 11.08 36.29
CA PHE A 314 -19.68 10.78 37.69
C PHE A 314 -19.33 12.10 38.39
N PRO A 315 -20.20 12.68 39.23
CA PRO A 315 -19.89 13.94 39.89
C PRO A 315 -18.73 13.70 40.87
N ALA A 316 -17.58 14.30 40.58
CA ALA A 316 -16.43 14.28 41.49
C ALA A 316 -16.70 15.06 42.80
N GLU A 317 -17.80 15.83 42.85
CA GLU A 317 -18.22 16.67 43.97
C GLU A 317 -19.45 16.10 44.71
N ALA A 318 -19.51 14.78 44.91
CA ALA A 318 -20.47 14.26 45.89
C ALA A 318 -20.08 14.82 47.27
N ALA A 319 -20.94 15.66 47.86
CA ALA A 319 -20.76 16.12 49.23
C ALA A 319 -20.79 14.88 50.15
N VAL A 320 -19.64 14.55 50.74
CA VAL A 320 -19.49 13.38 51.60
C VAL A 320 -20.43 13.53 52.79
N THR A 321 -21.25 12.51 53.04
CA THR A 321 -22.15 12.50 54.20
C THR A 321 -21.41 12.18 55.49
N GLU A 322 -21.92 12.64 56.63
CA GLU A 322 -21.33 12.34 57.94
C GLU A 322 -21.28 10.83 58.23
N GLU A 323 -22.27 10.09 57.72
CA GLU A 323 -22.36 8.64 57.81
C GLU A 323 -21.23 7.95 57.01
N GLU A 324 -20.91 8.44 55.81
CA GLU A 324 -19.79 7.96 54.99
C GLU A 324 -18.42 8.31 55.60
N ILE A 325 -18.28 9.47 56.22
CA ILE A 325 -17.07 9.87 56.97
C ILE A 325 -16.84 8.90 58.12
N THR A 326 -17.89 8.62 58.91
CA THR A 326 -17.79 7.74 60.08
C THR A 326 -17.55 6.28 59.68
N ALA A 327 -18.12 5.82 58.56
CA ALA A 327 -17.93 4.47 58.04
C ALA A 327 -16.52 4.23 57.44
N ASN A 328 -15.76 5.28 57.12
CA ASN A 328 -14.47 5.18 56.40
C ASN A 328 -13.30 5.81 57.18
N GLU A 329 -13.25 5.63 58.50
CA GLU A 329 -12.18 6.14 59.38
C GLU A 329 -10.75 5.73 58.92
N ALA A 330 -10.60 4.52 58.38
CA ALA A 330 -9.33 4.03 57.86
C ALA A 330 -8.84 4.82 56.62
N THR A 331 -9.76 5.35 55.81
CA THR A 331 -9.44 6.20 54.65
C THR A 331 -9.10 7.61 55.11
N LEU A 332 -9.81 8.15 56.10
CA LEU A 332 -9.55 9.48 56.67
C LEU A 332 -8.20 9.53 57.39
N SER A 333 -7.87 8.52 58.18
CA SER A 333 -6.57 8.42 58.87
C SER A 333 -5.38 8.24 57.93
N ASN A 334 -5.62 7.81 56.68
CA ASN A 334 -4.61 7.67 55.63
C ASN A 334 -4.81 8.66 54.47
N ILE A 335 -5.62 9.71 54.65
CA ILE A 335 -5.90 10.64 53.55
C ILE A 335 -4.62 11.38 53.19
N ARG A 336 -4.25 11.30 51.91
CA ARG A 336 -3.05 11.98 51.42
C ARG A 336 -3.34 13.46 51.34
N LEU A 337 -2.60 14.26 52.09
CA LEU A 337 -2.67 15.72 52.03
C LEU A 337 -2.07 16.28 50.71
N LEU A 338 -1.18 15.51 50.08
CA LEU A 338 -0.50 15.87 48.83
C LEU A 338 -0.49 14.67 47.85
N ASP A 339 -0.91 14.91 46.60
CA ASP A 339 -0.71 13.94 45.49
C ASP A 339 0.67 14.19 44.86
N ALA A 340 1.48 13.14 44.79
CA ALA A 340 2.85 13.20 44.29
C ALA A 340 2.93 13.68 42.82
N ARG A 341 1.91 13.37 42.01
CA ARG A 341 1.89 13.70 40.57
C ARG A 341 1.89 15.21 40.32
N PRO A 342 0.92 16.01 40.82
CA PRO A 342 0.94 17.46 40.63
C PRO A 342 2.02 18.16 41.49
N THR A 343 2.46 17.56 42.60
CA THR A 343 3.50 18.16 43.46
C THR A 343 4.84 18.27 42.74
N ARG A 344 5.21 17.28 41.92
CA ARG A 344 6.43 17.36 41.09
C ARG A 344 6.39 18.56 40.15
N ASP A 345 5.31 18.68 39.38
CA ASP A 345 5.15 19.76 38.40
C ASP A 345 5.12 21.14 39.09
N THR A 346 4.50 21.21 40.27
CA THR A 346 4.47 22.42 41.10
C THR A 346 5.88 22.80 41.59
N PHE A 347 6.69 21.85 42.08
CA PHE A 347 8.07 22.13 42.50
C PHE A 347 8.96 22.54 41.34
N VAL A 348 8.84 21.86 40.21
CA VAL A 348 9.55 22.24 38.98
C VAL A 348 9.15 23.66 38.57
N GLN A 349 7.87 24.01 38.59
CA GLN A 349 7.40 25.34 38.22
C GLN A 349 7.91 26.43 39.18
N ILE A 350 7.80 26.23 40.50
CA ILE A 350 8.22 27.22 41.52
C ILE A 350 9.74 27.40 41.53
N GLN A 351 10.49 26.30 41.36
CA GLN A 351 11.95 26.33 41.45
C GLN A 351 12.64 26.54 40.09
N SER A 352 11.89 26.53 38.97
CA SER A 352 12.42 26.78 37.61
C SER A 352 13.16 28.11 37.46
N ILE A 353 12.85 29.08 38.33
CA ILE A 353 13.52 30.39 38.40
C ILE A 353 15.00 30.26 38.83
N ARG A 354 15.37 29.12 39.43
CA ARG A 354 16.74 28.81 39.87
C ARG A 354 17.27 27.60 39.10
N PRO A 355 18.17 27.76 38.11
CA PRO A 355 18.62 26.67 37.22
C PRO A 355 19.55 25.62 37.89
N LEU A 356 19.61 25.58 39.22
CA LEU A 356 20.51 24.71 40.01
C LEU A 356 19.83 23.44 40.52
N TYR A 357 18.49 23.36 40.51
CA TYR A 357 17.75 22.23 41.06
C TYR A 357 16.83 21.61 40.01
N THR A 358 16.95 20.31 39.79
CA THR A 358 16.01 19.49 39.02
C THR A 358 15.37 18.49 39.98
N PHE A 359 14.03 18.44 39.98
CA PHE A 359 13.27 17.46 40.76
C PHE A 359 12.92 16.29 39.86
N GLU A 360 13.66 15.20 39.99
CA GLU A 360 13.44 13.98 39.18
C GLU A 360 12.17 13.27 39.60
N ASP A 361 11.93 13.14 40.92
CA ASP A 361 10.79 12.42 41.49
C ASP A 361 10.28 13.07 42.79
N VAL A 362 9.08 12.67 43.21
CA VAL A 362 8.46 13.00 44.50
C VAL A 362 7.90 11.71 45.11
N ASP A 363 8.60 11.20 46.12
CA ASP A 363 8.16 10.03 46.87
C ASP A 363 7.24 10.41 48.04
N VAL A 364 6.41 9.44 48.45
CA VAL A 364 5.57 9.55 49.65
C VAL A 364 6.20 8.72 50.76
N ASP A 365 6.55 9.37 51.86
CA ASP A 365 7.05 8.70 53.05
C ASP A 365 6.07 8.83 54.22
N ARG A 366 6.15 7.91 55.20
CA ARG A 366 5.33 7.89 56.41
C ARG A 366 6.18 8.29 57.61
N TYR A 367 5.75 9.32 58.31
CA TYR A 367 6.41 9.79 59.52
C TYR A 367 5.62 9.34 60.75
N SER A 368 6.31 8.80 61.75
CA SER A 368 5.67 8.58 63.05
C SER A 368 5.68 9.87 63.86
N ILE A 369 4.51 10.30 64.30
CA ILE A 369 4.30 11.49 65.11
C ILE A 369 3.65 11.02 66.41
N ASP A 370 4.30 11.29 67.55
CA ASP A 370 3.82 10.89 68.88
C ASP A 370 3.55 9.38 69.06
N GLY A 371 4.28 8.54 68.33
CA GLY A 371 4.19 7.08 68.43
C GLY A 371 3.05 6.44 67.62
N GLN A 372 2.41 7.21 66.75
CA GLN A 372 1.53 6.73 65.67
C GLN A 372 2.11 7.05 64.31
#